data_AF-A0A2P8VWB3-F1
#
_entry.id   AF-A0A2P8VWB3-F1
#
_cell.length_a   1.000
_cell.length_b   1.000
_cell.length_c   1.000
_cell.angle_alpha   90.00
_cell.angle_beta   90.00
_cell.angle_gamma   90.00
#
_symmetry.space_group_name_H-M   'P 1'
#
loop_
_entity.id
_entity.type
_entity.pdbx_description
1 polymer ?
#
loop_
_entity_poly.entity_id
_entity_poly.type
_entity_poly.pdbx_seq_one_letter_code
_entity_poly.pdbx_strand_id
1 'polypeptide(L)' 'MSSPRQVLSNLRHLDAVDTATSARYRRQAQQILANPQISLKMRTAIADRLHQANNLLALQTVSGDSY' A
#
# COMPACT_ATOMS: atom_id res chain seq x y z
N MET A 1 13.06 11.56 -0.10
CA MET A 1 12.05 10.82 -0.89
C MET A 1 12.31 9.32 -0.72
N SER A 2 11.29 8.51 -0.44
CA SER A 2 11.44 7.05 -0.37
C SER A 2 11.55 6.45 -1.77
N SER A 3 12.43 5.48 -1.96
CA SER A 3 12.60 4.85 -3.28
C SER A 3 11.39 3.98 -3.64
N PRO A 4 11.08 3.77 -4.93
CA PRO A 4 9.97 2.92 -5.36
C PRO A 4 10.08 1.49 -4.80
N ARG A 5 11.31 0.96 -4.68
CA ARG A 5 11.58 -0.35 -4.09
C ARG A 5 11.27 -0.38 -2.59
N GLN A 6 11.61 0.68 -1.86
CA GLN A 6 11.30 0.79 -0.44
C GLN A 6 9.81 0.88 -0.20
N VAL A 7 9.08 1.65 -1.02
CA VAL A 7 7.62 1.72 -0.95
C VAL A 7 6.98 0.35 -1.21
N LEU A 8 7.47 -0.39 -2.22
CA LEU A 8 6.99 -1.75 -2.48
C LEU A 8 7.26 -2.71 -1.30
N SER A 9 8.39 -2.56 -0.61
CA SER A 9 8.68 -3.33 0.61
C SER A 9 7.74 -2.97 1.75
N ASN A 10 7.53 -1.67 1.99
CA ASN A 10 6.63 -1.17 3.03
C ASN A 10 5.19 -1.66 2.84
N LEU A 11 4.72 -1.74 1.59
CA LEU A 11 3.39 -2.29 1.27
C LEU A 11 3.21 -3.77 1.66
N ARG A 12 4.30 -4.52 1.91
CA ARG A 12 4.20 -5.91 2.38
C ARG A 12 3.89 -6.05 3.86
N HIS A 13 4.02 -4.97 4.63
CA HIS A 13 3.87 -4.97 6.09
C HIS A 13 2.67 -4.12 6.53
N LEU A 14 1.73 -3.81 5.63
CA LEU A 14 0.59 -2.93 5.93
C LEU A 14 -0.35 -3.48 7.00
N ASP A 15 -0.38 -4.79 7.17
CA ASP A 15 -1.16 -5.58 8.13
C ASP A 15 -0.40 -5.84 9.44
N ALA A 16 0.93 -5.67 9.44
CA ALA A 16 1.79 -5.90 10.60
C ALA A 16 2.16 -4.62 11.37
N VAL A 17 1.67 -3.47 10.92
CA VAL A 17 1.95 -2.15 11.50
C VAL A 17 0.68 -1.46 11.96
N ASP A 18 0.82 -0.44 12.80
CA ASP A 18 -0.31 0.36 13.27
C ASP A 18 -1.01 1.14 12.14
N THR A 19 -2.24 1.57 12.42
CA THR A 19 -3.09 2.29 11.45
C THR A 19 -2.43 3.56 10.90
N ALA A 20 -1.68 4.32 11.72
CA ALA A 20 -1.04 5.55 11.27
C ALA A 20 0.16 5.25 10.35
N THR A 21 0.98 4.25 10.69
CA THR A 21 2.08 3.79 9.84
C THR A 21 1.57 3.22 8.52
N SER A 22 0.48 2.44 8.56
CA SER A 22 -0.12 1.89 7.34
C SER A 22 -0.65 3.01 6.43
N ALA A 23 -1.30 4.03 6.99
CA ALA A 23 -1.75 5.21 6.23
C ALA A 23 -0.58 5.96 5.59
N ARG A 24 0.57 6.05 6.28
CA ARG A 24 1.79 6.65 5.73
C ARG A 24 2.31 5.86 4.52
N TYR A 25 2.36 4.54 4.61
CA TYR A 25 2.79 3.69 3.50
C TYR A 25 1.85 3.78 2.29
N ARG A 26 0.53 3.85 2.49
CA ARG A 26 -0.43 4.11 1.40
C ARG A 26 -0.20 5.47 0.74
N ARG A 27 0.07 6.53 1.53
CA ARG A 27 0.39 7.86 0.99
C ARG A 27 1.66 7.85 0.14
N GLN A 28 2.70 7.15 0.58
CA GLN A 28 3.94 7.01 -0.18
C GLN A 28 3.73 6.27 -1.50
N ALA A 29 2.89 5.22 -1.50
CA ALA A 29 2.51 4.52 -2.73
C ALA A 29 1.81 5.46 -3.73
N GLN A 30 0.83 6.26 -3.27
CA GLN A 30 0.14 7.23 -4.13
C GLN A 30 1.09 8.26 -4.75
N GLN A 31 2.09 8.73 -4.01
CA GLN A 31 3.11 9.65 -4.53
C GLN A 31 3.96 9.03 -5.64
N ILE A 32 4.27 7.73 -5.53
CA ILE A 32 4.99 6.99 -6.57
C ILE A 32 4.12 6.78 -7.81
N LEU A 33 2.84 6.46 -7.63
CA LEU A 33 1.88 6.28 -8.73
C LEU A 33 1.66 7.58 -9.51
N ALA A 34 1.66 8.72 -8.83
CA ALA A 34 1.54 10.03 -9.45
C ALA A 34 2.82 10.51 -10.16
N ASN A 35 3.96 9.83 -10.01
CA ASN A 35 5.21 10.26 -10.62
C ASN A 35 5.39 9.67 -12.04
N PRO A 36 5.37 10.50 -13.10
CA PRO A 36 5.53 10.05 -14.47
C PRO A 36 6.94 9.50 -14.77
N GLN A 37 7.96 9.93 -14.02
CA GLN A 37 9.36 9.51 -14.21
C GLN A 37 9.63 8.08 -13.72
N ILE A 38 8.72 7.48 -12.96
CA ILE A 38 8.84 6.09 -12.52
C ILE A 38 8.35 5.18 -13.63
N SER A 39 9.10 4.10 -13.89
CA SER A 39 8.75 3.16 -14.95
C SER A 39 7.34 2.58 -14.74
N LEU A 40 6.61 2.40 -15.84
CA LEU A 40 5.26 1.85 -15.82
C LEU A 40 5.22 0.51 -15.05
N LYS A 41 6.20 -0.36 -15.29
CA LYS A 41 6.36 -1.64 -14.58
C LYS A 41 6.38 -1.47 -13.06
N MET A 42 7.11 -0.49 -12.54
CA MET A 42 7.18 -0.24 -11.09
C MET A 42 5.88 0.35 -10.56
N ARG A 43 5.22 1.25 -11.31
CA ARG A 43 3.91 1.79 -10.91
C ARG A 43 2.86 0.69 -10.85
N THR A 44 2.80 -0.20 -11.85
CA THR A 44 1.88 -1.34 -11.86
C THR A 44 2.11 -2.26 -10.66
N ALA A 45 3.36 -2.65 -10.39
CA ALA A 45 3.68 -3.50 -9.23
C ALA A 45 3.27 -2.88 -7.88
N ILE A 46 3.41 -1.56 -7.74
CA ILE A 46 2.98 -0.83 -6.54
C ILE A 46 1.45 -0.74 -6.46
N ALA A 47 0.77 -0.48 -7.59
CA ALA A 47 -0.69 -0.43 -7.66
C ALA A 47 -1.30 -1.79 -7.28
N ASP A 48 -0.82 -2.88 -7.86
CA ASP A 48 -1.31 -4.24 -7.58
C ASP A 48 -1.16 -4.57 -6.10
N ARG A 49 0.01 -4.29 -5.52
CA ARG A 49 0.25 -4.58 -4.10
C ARG A 49 -0.60 -3.70 -3.18
N LEU A 50 -0.77 -2.42 -3.52
CA LEU A 50 -1.63 -1.50 -2.77
C LEU A 50 -3.09 -1.97 -2.80
N HIS A 51 -3.59 -2.40 -3.97
CA HIS A 51 -4.93 -2.95 -4.11
C HIS A 51 -5.12 -4.22 -3.28
N GLN A 52 -4.20 -5.18 -3.36
CA GLN A 52 -4.25 -6.40 -2.57
C GLN A 52 -4.28 -6.11 -1.07
N ALA A 53 -3.41 -5.21 -0.59
CA ALA A 53 -3.35 -4.88 0.82
C ALA A 53 -4.63 -4.17 1.31
N ASN A 54 -5.19 -3.26 0.51
CA ASN A 54 -6.47 -2.62 0.84
C ASN A 54 -7.62 -3.63 0.88
N ASN A 55 -7.65 -4.60 -0.04
CA ASN A 55 -8.66 -5.66 -0.02
C ASN A 55 -8.55 -6.54 1.24
N LEU A 56 -7.34 -6.93 1.64
CA LEU A 56 -7.13 -7.71 2.87
C LEU A 56 -7.62 -6.97 4.11
N LEU A 57 -7.35 -5.67 4.21
CA LEU A 57 -7.81 -4.86 5.32
C LEU A 57 -9.32 -4.67 5.32
N ALA A 58 -9.93 -4.52 4.14
CA ALA A 58 -11.37 -4.47 4.01
C ALA A 58 -12.01 -5.77 4.53
N LEU A 59 -11.45 -6.94 4.19
CA LEU A 59 -11.90 -8.23 4.73
C LEU A 59 -11.73 -8.33 6.26
N GLN A 60 -10.59 -7.90 6.80
CA GLN A 60 -10.37 -7.87 8.25
C GLN A 60 -11.35 -6.94 8.98
N THR A 61 -11.69 -5.80 8.37
CA THR A 61 -12.67 -4.85 8.92
C THR A 61 -14.07 -5.48 8.93
N VAL A 62 -14.45 -6.18 7.85
CA VAL A 62 -15.78 -6.80 7.72
C VAL A 62 -15.97 -8.00 8.66
N SER A 63 -14.91 -8.72 9.02
CA SER A 63 -14.99 -9.80 10.03
C SER A 63 -15.07 -9.31 11.48
N GLY A 64 -14.90 -8.00 11.74
CA GLY A 64 -14.99 -7.41 13.08
C GLY A 64 -16.42 -7.08 13.54
N ASP A 65 -17.39 -6.98 12.60
CA ASP A 65 -18.78 -6.63 12.88
C ASP A 65 -19.70 -7.86 12.79
N SER A 66 -19.46 -8.85 13.66
CA SER A 66 -20.50 -9.85 13.97
C SER A 66 -21.34 -9.31 15.13
N TYR A 67 -22.48 -8.69 14.81
CA TYR A 67 -23.53 -8.32 15.77
C TYR A 67 -24.35 -9.55 16.21
#